data_AF-A0A939TMW4-F1
#
_entry.id   AF-A0A939TMW4-F1
#
_cell.length_a   1.000
_cell.length_b   1.000
_cell.length_c   1.000
_cell.angle_alpha   90.00
_cell.angle_beta   90.00
_cell.angle_gamma   90.00
#
_symmetry.space_group_name_H-M   'P 1'
#
loop_
_entity.id
_entity.type
_entity.pdbx_description
1 polymer ?
#
loop_
_entity_poly.entity_id
_entity_poly.type
_entity_poly.pdbx_seq_one_letter_code
_entity_poly.pdbx_strand_id
1 'polypeptide(L)' 'MFIISLILFLGGFALFGLAFNIDDFQGVVFAAGIIAVCLAMALPMHFGSTQKSR' A
#
# COMPACT_ATOMS: atom_id res chain seq x y z
N MET A 1 6.39 -3.32 12.27
CA MET A 1 6.66 -2.40 11.13
C MET A 1 6.70 -3.12 9.79
N PHE A 2 7.43 -4.24 9.68
CA PHE A 2 7.47 -5.04 8.45
C PHE A 2 6.13 -5.69 8.07
N ILE A 3 5.42 -6.29 9.04
CA ILE A 3 4.09 -6.90 8.82
C ILE A 3 3.03 -5.88 8.36
N ILE A 4 3.04 -4.67 8.91
CA ILE A 4 2.11 -3.60 8.49
C ILE A 4 2.39 -3.22 7.03
N SER A 5 3.67 -3.11 6.67
CA SER A 5 4.11 -2.84 5.29
C SER A 5 3.74 -3.97 4.34
N LEU A 6 3.87 -5.23 4.76
CA LEU A 6 3.44 -6.40 4.00
C LEU A 6 1.92 -6.44 3.80
N ILE A 7 1.14 -6.11 4.82
CA ILE A 7 -0.33 -6.03 4.72
C ILE A 7 -0.74 -4.89 3.79
N LEU A 8 -0.11 -3.71 3.88
CA LEU A 8 -0.37 -2.59 2.98
C LEU A 8 0.01 -2.91 1.53
N PHE A 9 1.13 -3.63 1.35
CA PHE A 9 1.59 -4.09 0.04
C PHE A 9 0.61 -5.10 -0.58
N LEU A 10 0.22 -6.12 0.18
CA LEU A 10 -0.71 -7.15 -0.27
C LEU A 10 -2.11 -6.57 -0.50
N GLY A 11 -2.53 -5.61 0.32
CA GLY A 11 -3.75 -4.83 0.15
C GLY A 11 -3.73 -3.99 -1.13
N GLY A 12 -2.63 -3.29 -1.42
CA GLY A 12 -2.45 -2.56 -2.67
C GLY A 12 -2.47 -3.46 -3.90
N PHE A 13 -1.87 -4.66 -3.80
CA PHE A 13 -1.88 -5.67 -4.88
C PHE A 13 -3.29 -6.26 -5.10
N ALA A 14 -4.06 -6.47 -4.02
CA ALA A 14 -5.44 -6.89 -4.11
C ALA A 14 -6.34 -5.79 -4.71
N LEU A 15 -6.12 -4.52 -4.35
CA LEU A 15 -6.83 -3.38 -4.96
C LEU A 15 -6.53 -3.27 -6.47
N PHE A 16 -5.32 -3.57 -6.91
CA PHE A 16 -4.99 -3.65 -8.34
C PHE A 16 -5.80 -4.72 -9.07
N GLY A 17 -5.87 -5.93 -8.53
CA GLY A 17 -6.67 -7.01 -9.11
C GLY A 17 -8.17 -6.70 -9.09
N LEU A 18 -8.64 -6.07 -8.02
CA LEU A 18 -10.02 -5.63 -7.89
C LEU A 18 -10.37 -4.50 -8.86
N ALA A 19 -9.42 -3.59 -9.18
CA ALA A 19 -9.64 -2.52 -10.14
C ALA A 19 -10.09 -3.02 -11.52
N PHE A 20 -9.68 -4.22 -11.93
CA PHE A 20 -10.08 -4.84 -13.19
C PHE A 20 -11.48 -5.50 -13.15
N ASN A 21 -12.06 -5.68 -11.96
CA ASN A 21 -13.38 -6.27 -11.77
C ASN A 21 -14.48 -5.20 -11.54
N ILE A 22 -14.13 -3.91 -11.49
CA ILE A 22 -15.08 -2.83 -11.27
C ILE A 22 -15.24 -2.04 -12.59
N ASP A 23 -16.47 -2.04 -13.13
CA ASP A 23 -16.83 -1.30 -14.35
C ASP A 23 -16.78 0.22 -14.16
N ASP A 24 -17.09 0.71 -12.96
CA ASP A 24 -17.14 2.13 -12.61
C ASP A 24 -15.90 2.55 -11.81
N PHE A 25 -15.26 3.67 -12.15
CA PHE A 25 -14.11 4.23 -11.43
C PHE A 25 -12.83 3.35 -11.40
N GLN A 26 -12.65 2.43 -12.35
CA GLN A 26 -11.44 1.62 -12.53
C GLN A 26 -10.13 2.42 -12.34
N GLY A 27 -10.04 3.60 -12.94
CA GLY A 27 -8.86 4.47 -12.84
C GLY A 27 -8.54 4.95 -11.42
N VAL A 28 -9.58 5.22 -10.60
CA VAL A 28 -9.40 5.67 -9.22
C VAL A 28 -8.96 4.52 -8.33
N VAL A 29 -9.53 3.32 -8.51
CA VAL A 29 -9.15 2.11 -7.76
C VAL A 29 -7.72 1.69 -8.11
N PHE A 30 -7.34 1.80 -9.39
CA PHE A 30 -5.98 1.56 -9.85
C PHE A 30 -4.97 2.55 -9.23
N ALA A 31 -5.28 3.86 -9.26
CA ALA A 31 -4.43 4.88 -8.63
C ALA A 31 -4.32 4.69 -7.11
N ALA A 32 -5.40 4.30 -6.44
CA ALA A 32 -5.39 3.98 -5.01
C ALA A 32 -4.48 2.78 -4.69
N GLY A 33 -4.48 1.76 -5.55
CA GLY A 33 -3.57 0.61 -5.46
C GLY A 33 -2.09 1.02 -5.57
N ILE A 34 -1.74 1.86 -6.55
CA ILE A 34 -0.38 2.44 -6.69
C ILE A 34 0.03 3.16 -5.40
N ILE A 35 -0.84 4.06 -4.91
CA ILE A 35 -0.55 4.87 -3.72
C ILE A 35 -0.38 3.97 -2.48
N ALA A 36 -1.21 2.94 -2.32
CA ALA A 36 -1.08 1.97 -1.24
C ALA A 36 0.26 1.21 -1.29
N VAL A 37 0.69 0.77 -2.47
CA VAL A 37 2.00 0.10 -2.65
C VAL A 37 3.17 1.06 -2.37
N CYS A 38 3.08 2.32 -2.80
CA CYS A 38 4.08 3.34 -2.48
C CYS A 38 4.15 3.62 -0.97
N LEU A 39 3.00 3.76 -0.30
CA LEU A 39 2.89 3.93 1.16
C LEU A 39 3.45 2.71 1.90
N ALA A 40 3.21 1.51 1.39
CA ALA A 40 3.76 0.27 1.96
C ALA A 40 5.29 0.29 2.02
N MET A 41 5.95 0.86 1.02
CA MET A 41 7.41 1.02 1.00
C MET A 41 7.90 2.24 1.79
N ALA A 42 7.13 3.34 1.80
CA ALA A 42 7.48 4.56 2.51
C ALA A 42 7.36 4.46 4.04
N LEU A 43 6.35 3.76 4.56
CA LEU A 43 6.13 3.57 6.01
C LEU A 43 7.35 2.98 6.74
N PRO A 44 7.94 1.85 6.31
CA PRO A 44 9.06 1.23 7.03
C PRO A 44 10.33 2.10 6.95
N MET A 45 10.51 2.89 5.89
CA MET A 45 11.63 3.82 5.78
C MET A 45 11.48 5.04 6.72
N HIS A 46 10.28 5.59 6.84
CA HIS A 46 10.02 6.78 7.67
C HIS A 46 9.87 6.45 9.17
N PHE A 47 9.31 5.28 9.50
CA PHE A 47 9.14 4.85 10.89
C PHE A 47 10.30 3.97 11.41
N GLY A 48 11.12 3.41 10.52
CA GLY A 48 12.36 2.70 10.90
C GLY A 48 13.39 3.62 11.54
N SER A 49 13.44 4.90 11.16
CA SER A 49 14.28 5.92 11.80
C SER A 49 13.78 6.33 13.20
N THR A 50 12.50 6.10 13.51
CA THR A 50 11.89 6.42 14.82
C THR A 50 11.99 5.28 15.83
N GLN A 51 12.53 4.11 15.44
CA GLN A 51 12.70 2.96 16.34
C GLN A 51 14.15 2.78 16.85
N LYS A 52 14.87 3.87 17.15
CA LYS A 52 16.14 3.80 17.89
C LYS A 52 16.23 4.82 19.04
N SER A 53 15.19 4.89 19.86
CA SER A 53 15.33 5.39 21.23
C SER A 53 14.22 4.83 22.11
N ARG A 54 14.44 3.62 22.63
CA ARG A 54 14.14 3.23 24.01
C ARG A 54 14.74 1.87 24.28
#